data_AF-A0AAW9FN40-F1
#
_entry.id   AF-A0AAW9FN40-F1
#
_cell.length_a   1.000
_cell.length_b   1.000
_cell.length_c   1.000
_cell.angle_alpha   90.00
_cell.angle_beta   90.00
_cell.angle_gamma   90.00
#
_symmetry.space_group_name_H-M   'P 1'
#
loop_
_entity.id
_entity.type
_entity.pdbx_description
1 polymer ?
#
loop_
_entity_poly.entity_id
_entity_poly.type
_entity_poly.pdbx_seq_one_letter_code
_entity_poly.pdbx_strand_id
1 'polypeptide(L)'
;MKILVMLAGWAGNDSEDTRLWLNWYREILLTEFSDSEVFLAISCKSDASLERNLGDLPNISRSERVSSELHVNSDASQYQLCLRMLLQKDEEYDLVFFMHTKGISYPFESYQPWRDSVRKTIFSRSSVESVAAGNSRFLIAERGHMIQARSSIEHFRGLSLECGFNTPAFHYAAATTLFYVDAISLKTALAALPLRYLNKNLLSVGQNRFFFEGHFPSLLTMAGAEPLFIGGSEYQENFNRDVSYDALPKHNSAIVREQYRRMLDSDGRYVQMPVPYVTGSLENAYQAGVSFEL
;
A
#
# COMPACT_ATOMS: atom_id res chain seq x y z
N MET A 1 -3.59 -12.93 -16.64
CA MET A 1 -2.79 -11.81 -16.14
C MET A 1 -1.67 -12.39 -15.29
N LYS A 2 -0.41 -12.03 -15.55
CA LYS A 2 0.76 -12.50 -14.82
C LYS A 2 1.03 -11.57 -13.63
N ILE A 3 0.89 -12.10 -12.42
CA ILE A 3 1.00 -11.32 -11.18
C ILE A 3 2.29 -11.72 -10.44
N LEU A 4 3.04 -10.71 -9.97
CA LEU A 4 4.08 -10.87 -8.96
C LEU A 4 3.52 -10.48 -7.59
N VAL A 5 3.65 -11.34 -6.60
CA VAL A 5 3.34 -11.01 -5.20
C VAL A 5 4.64 -10.64 -4.47
N MET A 6 4.74 -9.40 -4.02
CA MET A 6 5.78 -8.95 -3.10
C MET A 6 5.26 -9.10 -1.68
N LEU A 7 5.68 -10.16 -1.00
CA LEU A 7 5.23 -10.49 0.34
C LEU A 7 6.23 -9.97 1.40
N ALA A 8 5.85 -8.90 2.07
CA ALA A 8 6.53 -8.37 3.25
C ALA A 8 6.18 -9.20 4.50
N GLY A 9 7.05 -10.15 4.82
CA GLY A 9 6.91 -11.07 5.94
C GLY A 9 7.41 -10.50 7.28
N TRP A 10 6.61 -10.70 8.32
CA TRP A 10 6.96 -10.52 9.72
C TRP A 10 6.15 -11.48 10.62
N ALA A 11 6.82 -12.16 11.53
CA ALA A 11 6.22 -12.89 12.64
C ALA A 11 7.01 -12.57 13.92
N GLY A 12 6.33 -12.09 14.97
CA GLY A 12 7.01 -11.71 16.22
C GLY A 12 7.41 -12.90 17.12
N ASN A 13 6.74 -14.04 16.96
CA ASN A 13 6.92 -15.27 17.74
C ASN A 13 6.23 -16.45 17.04
N ASP A 14 6.38 -17.66 17.56
CA ASP A 14 5.70 -18.88 17.07
C ASP A 14 4.47 -19.26 17.93
N SER A 15 3.64 -18.27 18.26
CA SER A 15 2.38 -18.51 19.00
C SER A 15 1.32 -19.19 18.14
N GLU A 16 0.27 -19.71 18.79
CA GLU A 16 -0.91 -20.26 18.10
C GLU A 16 -1.55 -19.23 17.17
N ASP A 17 -1.78 -18.00 17.64
CA ASP A 17 -2.30 -16.90 16.82
C ASP A 17 -1.41 -16.63 15.59
N THR A 18 -0.09 -16.59 15.76
CA THR A 18 0.83 -16.43 14.62
C THR A 18 0.66 -17.54 13.60
N ARG A 19 0.58 -18.80 14.04
CA ARG A 19 0.42 -19.96 13.15
C ARG A 19 -0.91 -19.93 12.41
N LEU A 20 -2.00 -19.53 13.05
CA LEU A 20 -3.30 -19.35 12.39
C LEU A 20 -3.23 -18.29 11.30
N TRP A 21 -2.61 -17.14 11.58
CA TRP A 21 -2.38 -16.11 10.58
C TRP A 21 -1.50 -16.58 9.42
N LEU A 22 -0.38 -17.26 9.71
CA LEU A 22 0.50 -17.79 8.67
C LEU A 22 -0.23 -18.82 7.80
N ASN A 23 -1.04 -19.70 8.38
CA ASN A 23 -1.88 -20.63 7.64
C ASN A 23 -2.91 -19.91 6.77
N TRP A 24 -3.53 -18.84 7.26
CA TRP A 24 -4.46 -18.04 6.46
C TRP A 24 -3.78 -17.39 5.24
N TYR A 25 -2.58 -16.82 5.42
CA TYR A 25 -1.79 -16.30 4.31
C TYR A 25 -1.35 -17.41 3.34
N ARG A 26 -0.96 -18.57 3.87
CA ARG A 26 -0.62 -19.77 3.09
C ARG A 26 -1.78 -20.19 2.19
N GLU A 27 -2.99 -20.25 2.73
CA GLU A 27 -4.20 -20.56 1.97
C GLU A 27 -4.42 -19.56 0.84
N ILE A 28 -4.32 -18.26 1.10
CA ILE A 28 -4.47 -17.22 0.07
C ILE A 28 -3.47 -17.43 -1.07
N LEU A 29 -2.19 -17.63 -0.74
CA LEU A 29 -1.15 -17.83 -1.76
C LEU A 29 -1.38 -19.10 -2.58
N LEU A 30 -1.88 -20.17 -1.96
CA LEU A 30 -2.13 -21.45 -2.63
C LEU A 30 -3.46 -21.52 -3.40
N THR A 31 -4.40 -20.62 -3.13
CA THR A 31 -5.73 -20.65 -3.74
C THR A 31 -5.97 -19.52 -4.75
N GLU A 32 -5.55 -18.30 -4.41
CA GLU A 32 -5.78 -17.11 -5.24
C GLU A 32 -4.56 -16.77 -6.12
N PHE A 33 -3.37 -17.19 -5.70
CA PHE A 33 -2.09 -16.82 -6.32
C PHE A 33 -1.20 -18.03 -6.62
N SER A 34 -1.79 -19.21 -6.83
CA SER A 34 -1.04 -20.47 -7.02
C SER A 34 -0.16 -20.49 -8.27
N ASP A 35 -0.54 -19.73 -9.29
CA ASP A 35 0.16 -19.55 -10.57
C ASP A 35 1.07 -18.30 -10.58
N SER A 36 1.03 -17.52 -9.49
CA SER A 36 1.70 -16.24 -9.39
C SER A 36 3.03 -16.42 -8.72
N GLU A 37 4.03 -15.69 -9.18
CA GLU A 37 5.32 -15.73 -8.53
C GLU A 37 5.29 -14.93 -7.23
N VAL A 38 5.97 -15.42 -6.19
CA VAL A 38 6.03 -14.75 -4.90
C VAL A 38 7.49 -14.47 -4.53
N PHE A 39 7.76 -13.20 -4.26
CA PHE A 39 8.97 -12.75 -3.59
C PHE A 39 8.68 -12.60 -2.10
N LEU A 40 9.28 -13.44 -1.28
CA LEU A 40 9.18 -13.39 0.17
C LEU A 40 10.35 -12.60 0.75
N ALA A 41 10.09 -11.38 1.23
CA ALA A 41 11.07 -10.60 1.98
C ALA A 41 10.76 -10.66 3.47
N ILE A 42 11.70 -11.14 4.27
CA ILE A 42 11.49 -11.47 5.69
C ILE A 42 12.13 -10.40 6.56
N SER A 43 11.39 -9.86 7.52
CA SER A 43 11.94 -8.91 8.50
C SER A 43 13.16 -9.51 9.21
N CYS A 44 14.21 -8.72 9.43
CA CYS A 44 15.40 -9.19 10.17
C CYS A 44 15.06 -9.71 11.58
N LYS A 45 14.01 -9.16 12.20
CA LYS A 45 13.51 -9.53 13.54
C LYS A 45 12.40 -10.59 13.52
N SER A 46 12.10 -11.18 12.36
CA SER A 46 11.06 -12.20 12.26
C SER A 46 11.52 -13.52 12.89
N ASP A 47 10.60 -14.17 13.60
CA ASP A 47 10.74 -15.55 14.04
C ASP A 47 10.83 -16.52 12.84
N ALA A 48 11.51 -17.65 13.03
CA ALA A 48 11.73 -18.68 12.01
C ALA A 48 10.44 -19.43 11.60
N SER A 49 9.37 -19.34 12.40
CA SER A 49 8.03 -19.83 12.05
C SER A 49 7.56 -19.32 10.69
N LEU A 50 7.87 -18.08 10.34
CA LEU A 50 7.46 -17.53 9.04
C LEU A 50 8.12 -18.28 7.86
N GLU A 51 9.41 -18.55 7.94
CA GLU A 51 10.14 -19.33 6.93
C GLU A 51 9.61 -20.77 6.87
N ARG A 52 9.40 -21.42 8.01
CA ARG A 52 8.86 -22.79 8.06
C ARG A 52 7.46 -22.92 7.47
N ASN A 53 6.61 -21.89 7.60
CA ASN A 53 5.23 -21.95 7.15
C ASN A 53 5.03 -21.49 5.71
N LEU A 54 5.82 -20.51 5.24
CA LEU A 54 5.64 -19.88 3.93
C LEU A 54 6.80 -20.11 2.96
N GLY A 55 8.01 -20.36 3.44
CA GLY A 55 9.23 -20.40 2.62
C GLY A 55 9.27 -21.52 1.59
N ASP A 56 8.64 -22.66 1.90
CA ASP A 56 8.60 -23.84 1.03
C ASP A 56 7.36 -23.90 0.12
N LEU A 57 6.59 -22.82 0.00
CA LEU A 57 5.46 -22.82 -0.92
C LEU A 57 5.97 -22.88 -2.37
N PRO A 58 5.33 -23.68 -3.23
CA PRO A 58 5.83 -23.96 -4.59
C PRO A 58 5.93 -22.71 -5.48
N ASN A 59 5.20 -21.64 -5.12
CA ASN A 59 5.20 -20.37 -5.83
C ASN A 59 6.16 -19.32 -5.24
N ILE A 60 6.87 -19.60 -4.15
CA ILE A 60 7.99 -18.76 -3.70
C ILE A 60 9.18 -18.99 -4.64
N SER A 61 9.49 -17.99 -5.47
CA SER A 61 10.66 -18.08 -6.35
C SER A 61 11.92 -17.49 -5.72
N ARG A 62 11.75 -16.54 -4.79
CA ARG A 62 12.83 -15.93 -4.02
C ARG A 62 12.38 -15.67 -2.59
N SER A 63 13.24 -16.01 -1.65
CA SER A 63 13.05 -15.75 -0.23
C SER A 63 14.34 -15.17 0.34
N GLU A 64 14.27 -13.96 0.87
CA GLU A 64 15.44 -13.27 1.42
C GLU A 64 15.08 -12.54 2.72
N ARG A 65 16.01 -12.53 3.67
CA ARG A 65 15.87 -11.80 4.93
C ARG A 65 16.50 -10.41 4.81
N VAL A 66 15.76 -9.39 5.22
CA VAL A 66 16.21 -8.00 5.29
C VAL A 66 17.47 -7.90 6.16
N SER A 67 18.48 -7.16 5.70
CA SER A 67 19.65 -6.87 6.51
C SER A 67 19.32 -5.89 7.63
N SER A 68 20.04 -5.98 8.77
CA SER A 68 19.87 -5.05 9.89
C SER A 68 20.11 -3.59 9.48
N GLU A 69 21.00 -3.35 8.52
CA GLU A 69 21.31 -2.02 8.00
C GLU A 69 20.13 -1.38 7.25
N LEU A 70 19.37 -2.18 6.50
CA LEU A 70 18.21 -1.70 5.75
C LEU A 70 16.95 -1.58 6.63
N HIS A 71 16.94 -2.23 7.79
CA HIS A 71 15.75 -2.41 8.61
C HIS A 71 15.17 -1.11 9.18
N VAL A 72 13.88 -0.90 8.91
CA VAL A 72 13.00 0.00 9.65
C VAL A 72 11.87 -0.84 10.27
N ASN A 73 11.31 -0.37 11.38
CA ASN A 73 10.24 -1.08 12.09
C ASN A 73 8.88 -0.91 11.38
N SER A 74 8.79 -1.43 10.16
CA SER A 74 7.60 -1.56 9.32
C SER A 74 7.84 -2.61 8.22
N ASP A 75 6.86 -2.78 7.33
CA ASP A 75 6.91 -3.54 6.08
C ASP A 75 7.80 -2.89 5.00
N ALA A 76 8.20 -1.64 5.18
CA ALA A 76 8.91 -0.87 4.17
C ALA A 76 10.24 -1.50 3.75
N SER A 77 11.04 -2.02 4.69
CA SER A 77 12.33 -2.64 4.35
C SER A 77 12.19 -3.93 3.55
N GLN A 78 11.14 -4.69 3.82
CA GLN A 78 10.81 -5.89 3.06
C GLN A 78 10.41 -5.52 1.63
N TYR A 79 9.61 -4.47 1.44
CA TYR A 79 9.31 -3.97 0.09
C TYR A 79 10.55 -3.41 -0.62
N GLN A 80 11.45 -2.70 0.07
CA GLN A 80 12.75 -2.31 -0.52
C GLN A 80 13.51 -3.54 -1.03
N LEU A 81 13.53 -4.63 -0.26
CA LEU A 81 14.19 -5.88 -0.66
C LEU A 81 13.47 -6.55 -1.85
N CYS A 82 12.14 -6.64 -1.84
CA CYS A 82 11.37 -7.15 -2.97
C CYS A 82 11.61 -6.37 -4.26
N LEU A 83 11.66 -5.04 -4.19
CA LEU A 83 11.93 -4.20 -5.35
C LEU A 83 13.36 -4.38 -5.86
N ARG A 84 14.34 -4.56 -4.96
CA ARG A 84 15.71 -4.92 -5.36
C ARG A 84 15.78 -6.27 -6.07
N MET A 85 15.04 -7.26 -5.59
CA MET A 85 14.94 -8.56 -6.27
C MET A 85 14.28 -8.42 -7.65
N LEU A 86 13.24 -7.59 -7.78
CA LEU A 86 12.60 -7.31 -9.06
C LEU A 86 13.56 -6.63 -10.04
N LEU A 87 14.35 -5.65 -9.60
CA LEU A 87 15.32 -4.96 -10.46
C LEU A 87 16.45 -5.87 -11.00
N GLN A 88 16.65 -7.04 -10.41
CA GLN A 88 17.60 -8.05 -10.90
C GLN A 88 16.97 -9.04 -11.88
N LYS A 89 15.69 -8.87 -12.21
CA LYS A 89 14.93 -9.83 -13.01
C LYS A 89 14.57 -9.22 -14.36
N ASP A 90 14.77 -10.00 -15.41
CA ASP A 90 14.41 -9.64 -16.79
C ASP A 90 12.98 -10.12 -17.16
N GLU A 91 12.14 -10.33 -16.15
CA GLU A 91 10.80 -10.86 -16.33
C GLU A 91 9.78 -9.73 -16.39
N GLU A 92 8.82 -9.86 -17.30
CA GLU A 92 7.70 -8.93 -17.39
C GLU A 92 6.48 -9.49 -16.64
N TYR A 93 5.89 -8.63 -15.82
CA TYR A 93 4.63 -8.89 -15.11
C TYR A 93 3.57 -7.93 -15.64
N ASP A 94 2.30 -8.31 -15.52
CA ASP A 94 1.20 -7.37 -15.78
C ASP A 94 0.93 -6.54 -14.51
N LEU A 95 0.96 -7.20 -13.35
CA LEU A 95 0.67 -6.62 -12.04
C LEU A 95 1.71 -6.99 -11.00
N VAL A 96 1.93 -6.08 -10.06
CA VAL A 96 2.67 -6.35 -8.83
C VAL A 96 1.78 -6.07 -7.63
N PHE A 97 1.64 -7.07 -6.75
CA PHE A 97 0.88 -7.00 -5.52
C PHE A 97 1.81 -6.74 -4.33
N PHE A 98 1.64 -5.61 -3.66
CA PHE A 98 2.28 -5.31 -2.38
C PHE A 98 1.43 -5.92 -1.28
N MET A 99 1.93 -7.00 -0.69
CA MET A 99 1.26 -7.80 0.34
C MET A 99 2.11 -7.83 1.61
N HIS A 100 1.50 -7.91 2.79
CA HIS A 100 2.25 -8.05 4.04
C HIS A 100 1.53 -8.94 5.06
N THR A 101 2.27 -9.39 6.08
CA THR A 101 1.71 -10.21 7.16
C THR A 101 1.36 -9.43 8.45
N LYS A 102 1.14 -8.10 8.39
CA LYS A 102 0.79 -7.26 9.56
C LYS A 102 -0.38 -7.80 10.41
N GLY A 103 -1.28 -8.59 9.81
CA GLY A 103 -2.36 -9.30 10.50
C GLY A 103 -1.90 -10.06 11.74
N ILE A 104 -0.67 -10.61 11.73
CA ILE A 104 -0.06 -11.37 12.83
C ILE A 104 0.02 -10.57 14.14
N SER A 105 -0.04 -9.23 14.09
CA SER A 105 -0.04 -8.40 15.31
C SER A 105 -1.36 -8.42 16.08
N TYR A 106 -2.39 -9.08 15.56
CA TYR A 106 -3.74 -9.06 16.09
C TYR A 106 -4.23 -10.46 16.49
N PRO A 107 -5.10 -10.60 17.51
CA PRO A 107 -5.72 -11.88 17.83
C PRO A 107 -6.49 -12.42 16.62
N PHE A 108 -6.25 -13.67 16.22
CA PHE A 108 -6.80 -14.20 14.98
C PHE A 108 -8.33 -14.14 15.03
N GLU A 109 -9.00 -14.77 15.98
CA GLU A 109 -10.48 -14.83 15.98
C GLU A 109 -11.17 -13.45 16.01
N SER A 110 -10.60 -12.46 16.69
CA SER A 110 -11.20 -11.11 16.79
C SER A 110 -11.26 -10.34 15.47
N TYR A 111 -10.45 -10.73 14.48
CA TYR A 111 -10.33 -10.04 13.18
C TYR A 111 -11.01 -10.80 12.03
N GLN A 112 -11.90 -11.75 12.32
CA GLN A 112 -12.63 -12.51 11.29
C GLN A 112 -13.38 -11.60 10.29
N PRO A 113 -14.14 -10.56 10.72
CA PRO A 113 -14.85 -9.70 9.77
C PRO A 113 -13.93 -9.00 8.77
N TRP A 114 -12.75 -8.57 9.24
CA TRP A 114 -11.74 -7.97 8.37
C TRP A 114 -11.19 -9.01 7.40
N ARG A 115 -10.76 -10.19 7.88
CA ARG A 115 -10.26 -11.28 7.02
C ARG A 115 -11.26 -11.66 5.93
N ASP A 116 -12.52 -11.83 6.28
CA ASP A 116 -13.58 -12.19 5.33
C ASP A 116 -13.79 -11.09 4.28
N SER A 117 -13.68 -9.82 4.67
CA SER A 117 -13.76 -8.67 3.77
C SER A 117 -12.57 -8.63 2.81
N VAL A 118 -11.34 -8.70 3.32
CA VAL A 118 -10.15 -8.59 2.46
C VAL A 118 -9.97 -9.82 1.56
N ARG A 119 -10.37 -11.01 2.03
CA ARG A 119 -10.36 -12.25 1.23
C ARG A 119 -11.26 -12.16 -0.01
N LYS A 120 -12.37 -11.43 0.07
CA LYS A 120 -13.32 -11.22 -1.03
C LYS A 120 -12.99 -9.99 -1.89
N THR A 121 -11.95 -9.23 -1.54
CA THR A 121 -11.61 -7.97 -2.21
C THR A 121 -10.16 -7.98 -2.66
N ILE A 122 -9.25 -7.35 -1.90
CA ILE A 122 -7.85 -7.17 -2.29
C ILE A 122 -7.06 -8.48 -2.33
N PHE A 123 -7.49 -9.54 -1.65
CA PHE A 123 -6.87 -10.86 -1.78
C PHE A 123 -7.58 -11.77 -2.78
N SER A 124 -8.72 -11.35 -3.36
CA SER A 124 -9.41 -12.12 -4.38
C SER A 124 -8.83 -11.78 -5.75
N ARG A 125 -8.19 -12.77 -6.40
CA ARG A 125 -7.58 -12.55 -7.70
C ARG A 125 -8.61 -12.11 -8.74
N SER A 126 -9.74 -12.81 -8.80
CA SER A 126 -10.81 -12.51 -9.75
C SER A 126 -11.39 -11.10 -9.56
N SER A 127 -11.52 -10.64 -8.31
CA SER A 127 -11.97 -9.28 -8.02
C SER A 127 -10.99 -8.23 -8.52
N VAL A 128 -9.69 -8.44 -8.31
CA VAL A 128 -8.63 -7.54 -8.79
C VAL A 128 -8.55 -7.54 -10.31
N GLU A 129 -8.55 -8.71 -10.95
CA GLU A 129 -8.53 -8.84 -12.41
C GLU A 129 -9.74 -8.17 -13.06
N SER A 130 -10.92 -8.26 -12.42
CA SER A 130 -12.13 -7.56 -12.89
C SER A 130 -11.98 -6.04 -12.86
N VAL A 131 -11.32 -5.48 -11.83
CA VAL A 131 -11.05 -4.04 -11.77
C VAL A 131 -9.97 -3.64 -12.77
N ALA A 132 -8.95 -4.48 -12.95
CA ALA A 132 -7.85 -4.26 -13.88
C ALA A 132 -8.30 -4.27 -15.36
N ALA A 133 -9.25 -5.13 -15.74
CA ALA A 133 -9.63 -5.38 -17.14
C ALA A 133 -10.14 -4.14 -17.92
N GLY A 134 -10.52 -3.06 -17.22
CA GLY A 134 -10.99 -1.81 -17.83
C GLY A 134 -10.00 -0.64 -17.77
N ASN A 135 -8.80 -0.84 -17.22
CA ASN A 135 -7.88 0.24 -16.90
C ASN A 135 -6.48 -0.07 -17.46
N SER A 136 -5.82 0.93 -18.05
CA SER A 136 -4.50 0.72 -18.70
C SER A 136 -3.33 1.03 -17.77
N ARG A 137 -3.47 2.01 -16.88
CA ARG A 137 -2.50 2.36 -15.84
C ARG A 137 -3.23 2.64 -14.54
N PHE A 138 -2.89 1.89 -13.51
CA PHE A 138 -3.66 1.91 -12.29
C PHE A 138 -2.85 1.39 -11.11
N LEU A 139 -3.33 1.79 -9.94
CA LEU A 139 -3.04 1.14 -8.68
C LEU A 139 -4.38 0.80 -8.04
N ILE A 140 -4.51 -0.41 -7.52
CA ILE A 140 -5.74 -0.89 -6.89
C ILE A 140 -5.47 -1.11 -5.42
N ALA A 141 -6.16 -0.39 -4.54
CA ALA A 141 -6.08 -0.59 -3.10
C ALA A 141 -7.44 -1.00 -2.53
N GLU A 142 -7.47 -1.52 -1.30
CA GLU A 142 -8.75 -1.73 -0.60
C GLU A 142 -9.42 -0.37 -0.33
N ARG A 143 -8.63 0.56 0.23
CA ARG A 143 -9.05 1.89 0.65
C ARG A 143 -7.91 2.89 0.41
N GLY A 144 -8.26 4.13 0.13
CA GLY A 144 -7.30 5.23 0.02
C GLY A 144 -7.69 6.36 0.94
N HIS A 145 -6.72 7.19 1.31
CA HIS A 145 -7.02 8.35 2.12
C HIS A 145 -6.13 9.56 1.85
N MET A 146 -6.72 10.75 1.92
CA MET A 146 -5.99 11.99 1.75
C MET A 146 -5.05 12.22 2.93
N ILE A 147 -3.87 12.76 2.65
CA ILE A 147 -2.90 13.09 3.68
C ILE A 147 -3.36 14.30 4.49
N GLN A 148 -3.23 14.19 5.80
CA GLN A 148 -3.83 15.15 6.72
C GLN A 148 -2.91 16.27 7.19
N ALA A 149 -1.60 16.09 7.05
CA ALA A 149 -0.62 17.04 7.53
C ALA A 149 -0.03 17.85 6.36
N ARG A 150 -0.06 19.18 6.49
CA ARG A 150 0.61 20.11 5.56
C ARG A 150 2.09 19.77 5.37
N SER A 151 2.80 19.51 6.47
CA SER A 151 4.22 19.14 6.44
C SER A 151 4.49 17.84 5.66
N SER A 152 3.55 16.89 5.70
CA SER A 152 3.64 15.65 4.93
C SER A 152 3.46 15.90 3.43
N ILE A 153 2.53 16.78 3.05
CA ILE A 153 2.37 17.24 1.65
C ILE A 153 3.61 17.99 1.17
N GLU A 154 4.17 18.90 1.97
CA GLU A 154 5.40 19.64 1.65
C GLU A 154 6.59 18.70 1.49
N HIS A 155 6.74 17.72 2.39
CA HIS A 155 7.76 16.68 2.30
C HIS A 155 7.62 15.85 1.02
N PHE A 156 6.40 15.41 0.71
CA PHE A 156 6.14 14.64 -0.51
C PHE A 156 6.41 15.45 -1.79
N ARG A 157 6.09 16.74 -1.80
CA ARG A 157 6.47 17.63 -2.92
C ARG A 157 7.98 17.62 -3.14
N GLY A 158 8.77 17.79 -2.06
CA GLY A 158 10.23 17.70 -2.13
C GLY A 158 10.71 16.36 -2.69
N LEU A 159 10.15 15.25 -2.21
CA LEU A 159 10.44 13.91 -2.73
C LEU A 159 10.10 13.76 -4.22
N SER A 160 8.92 14.23 -4.65
CA SER A 160 8.49 14.13 -6.05
C SER A 160 9.43 14.87 -7.00
N LEU A 161 9.89 16.06 -6.59
CA LEU A 161 10.88 16.85 -7.33
C LEU A 161 12.23 16.14 -7.43
N GLU A 162 12.67 15.50 -6.33
CA GLU A 162 13.89 14.70 -6.34
C GLU A 162 13.81 13.50 -7.29
N CYS A 163 12.62 12.91 -7.43
CA CYS A 163 12.33 11.87 -8.41
C CYS A 163 12.15 12.40 -9.84
N GLY A 164 12.28 13.71 -10.08
CA GLY A 164 12.08 14.32 -11.39
C GLY A 164 10.62 14.39 -11.84
N PHE A 165 9.66 14.14 -10.94
CA PHE A 165 8.25 14.36 -11.22
C PHE A 165 7.93 15.85 -11.08
N ASN A 166 7.34 16.41 -12.13
CA ASN A 166 6.89 17.80 -12.14
C ASN A 166 5.46 17.93 -11.61
N THR A 167 5.13 19.12 -11.12
CA THR A 167 3.79 19.48 -10.63
C THR A 167 2.71 19.26 -11.69
N PRO A 168 1.45 18.99 -11.28
CA PRO A 168 0.94 19.07 -9.92
C PRO A 168 1.13 17.79 -9.10
N ALA A 169 1.46 17.93 -7.82
CA ALA A 169 1.66 16.81 -6.90
C ALA A 169 0.34 16.36 -6.25
N PHE A 170 0.10 15.07 -6.23
CA PHE A 170 -1.04 14.43 -5.56
C PHE A 170 -0.54 13.43 -4.52
N HIS A 171 -0.93 13.64 -3.26
CA HIS A 171 -0.45 12.91 -2.09
C HIS A 171 -1.59 12.27 -1.30
N TYR A 172 -1.64 10.95 -1.30
CA TYR A 172 -2.59 10.14 -0.57
C TYR A 172 -1.90 8.84 -0.11
N ALA A 173 -2.45 8.16 0.88
CA ALA A 173 -1.95 6.85 1.28
C ALA A 173 -2.89 5.73 0.83
N ALA A 174 -2.31 4.59 0.44
CA ALA A 174 -3.04 3.34 0.28
C ALA A 174 -3.14 2.68 1.66
N ALA A 175 -4.36 2.49 2.16
CA ALA A 175 -4.56 2.00 3.51
C ALA A 175 -3.87 0.65 3.71
N THR A 176 -3.27 0.47 4.89
CA THR A 176 -2.54 -0.73 5.31
C THR A 176 -1.27 -1.06 4.50
N THR A 177 -1.01 -0.44 3.34
CA THR A 177 0.02 -0.87 2.37
C THR A 177 -0.36 -2.15 1.61
N LEU A 178 -1.65 -2.42 1.42
CA LEU A 178 -2.14 -3.50 0.56
C LEU A 178 -2.65 -2.93 -0.76
N PHE A 179 -1.87 -3.04 -1.82
CA PHE A 179 -2.27 -2.56 -3.15
C PHE A 179 -1.58 -3.30 -4.29
N TYR A 180 -2.26 -3.34 -5.44
CA TYR A 180 -1.71 -3.71 -6.73
C TYR A 180 -1.28 -2.47 -7.48
N VAL A 181 -0.32 -2.62 -8.37
CA VAL A 181 0.01 -1.62 -9.37
C VAL A 181 0.34 -2.32 -10.68
N ASP A 182 -0.03 -1.69 -11.79
CA ASP A 182 0.40 -2.15 -13.11
C ASP A 182 1.93 -2.04 -13.25
N ALA A 183 2.53 -3.01 -13.94
CA ALA A 183 3.98 -3.08 -14.02
C ALA A 183 4.61 -1.89 -14.76
N ILE A 184 3.88 -1.21 -15.66
CA ILE A 184 4.40 -0.06 -16.41
C ILE A 184 4.58 1.14 -15.48
N SER A 185 3.54 1.44 -14.68
CA SER A 185 3.60 2.50 -13.68
C SER A 185 4.66 2.21 -12.61
N LEU A 186 4.78 0.96 -12.17
CA LEU A 186 5.85 0.56 -11.24
C LEU A 186 7.24 0.75 -11.85
N LYS A 187 7.49 0.26 -13.07
CA LYS A 187 8.77 0.43 -13.78
C LYS A 187 9.11 1.92 -13.94
N THR A 188 8.12 2.74 -14.30
CA THR A 188 8.29 4.20 -14.45
C THR A 188 8.67 4.85 -13.13
N ALA A 189 7.97 4.52 -12.03
CA ALA A 189 8.30 5.04 -10.70
C ALA A 189 9.68 4.58 -10.23
N LEU A 190 10.04 3.31 -10.46
CA LEU A 190 11.35 2.78 -10.09
C LEU A 190 12.51 3.41 -10.88
N ALA A 191 12.30 3.72 -12.16
CA ALA A 191 13.29 4.41 -12.98
C ALA A 191 13.53 5.85 -12.51
N ALA A 192 12.49 6.51 -11.99
CA ALA A 192 12.54 7.85 -11.41
C ALA A 192 13.10 7.87 -9.97
N LEU A 193 12.93 6.78 -9.22
CA LEU A 193 13.28 6.72 -7.81
C LEU A 193 14.80 6.62 -7.60
N PRO A 194 15.43 7.58 -6.89
CA PRO A 194 16.85 7.47 -6.56
C PRO A 194 17.17 6.16 -5.83
N LEU A 195 18.17 5.42 -6.32
CA LEU A 195 18.55 4.08 -5.80
C LEU A 195 18.83 4.07 -4.28
N ARG A 196 19.19 5.22 -3.69
CA ARG A 196 19.35 5.36 -2.23
C ARG A 196 18.08 4.99 -1.45
N TYR A 197 16.89 5.19 -2.01
CA TYR A 197 15.62 4.80 -1.40
C TYR A 197 15.35 3.30 -1.41
N LEU A 198 16.09 2.52 -2.20
CA LEU A 198 16.02 1.06 -2.19
C LEU A 198 17.19 0.44 -1.42
N ASN A 199 18.36 1.09 -1.44
CA ASN A 199 19.61 0.52 -0.94
C ASN A 199 20.05 1.01 0.44
N LYS A 200 19.40 2.05 1.00
CA LYS A 200 19.71 2.56 2.34
C LYS A 200 18.49 2.49 3.25
N ASN A 201 18.75 2.52 4.54
CA ASN A 201 17.73 2.70 5.56
C ASN A 201 16.91 3.96 5.26
N LEU A 202 15.57 3.84 5.15
CA LEU A 202 14.71 4.97 4.80
C LEU A 202 14.85 6.16 5.75
N LEU A 203 15.04 5.90 7.04
CA LEU A 203 15.23 6.97 8.03
C LEU A 203 16.54 7.74 7.79
N SER A 204 17.59 7.05 7.33
CA SER A 204 18.90 7.66 7.04
C SER A 204 18.90 8.56 5.79
N VAL A 205 17.89 8.43 4.93
CA VAL A 205 17.72 9.23 3.71
C VAL A 205 16.53 10.19 3.82
N GLY A 206 16.11 10.51 5.05
CA GLY A 206 15.07 11.51 5.31
C GLY A 206 13.64 11.04 5.04
N GLN A 207 13.42 9.73 4.83
CA GLN A 207 12.09 9.15 4.70
C GLN A 207 11.61 8.57 6.03
N ASN A 208 10.35 8.16 6.09
CA ASN A 208 9.75 7.57 7.29
C ASN A 208 9.39 6.09 7.07
N ARG A 209 9.01 5.41 8.15
CA ARG A 209 8.61 3.99 8.12
C ARG A 209 7.34 3.70 7.30
N PHE A 210 6.55 4.72 6.98
CA PHE A 210 5.32 4.66 6.21
C PHE A 210 5.53 5.02 4.73
N PHE A 211 6.78 5.05 4.24
CA PHE A 211 7.09 5.40 2.85
C PHE A 211 6.23 4.64 1.83
N PHE A 212 6.07 3.32 2.00
CA PHE A 212 5.26 2.51 1.08
C PHE A 212 3.76 2.65 1.27
N GLU A 213 3.31 3.15 2.42
CA GLU A 213 1.89 3.40 2.69
C GLU A 213 1.47 4.77 2.14
N GLY A 214 2.24 5.82 2.46
CA GLY A 214 1.88 7.22 2.18
C GLY A 214 2.56 7.84 0.97
N HIS A 215 3.84 7.57 0.73
CA HIS A 215 4.59 8.26 -0.34
C HIS A 215 4.61 7.46 -1.64
N PHE A 216 4.87 6.16 -1.57
CA PHE A 216 5.05 5.33 -2.76
C PHE A 216 3.78 5.22 -3.62
N PRO A 217 2.57 5.03 -3.07
CA PRO A 217 1.35 5.03 -3.87
C PRO A 217 1.11 6.36 -4.57
N SER A 218 1.52 7.46 -3.94
CA SER A 218 1.48 8.79 -4.55
C SER A 218 2.51 8.95 -5.66
N LEU A 219 3.75 8.46 -5.49
CA LEU A 219 4.74 8.40 -6.58
C LEU A 219 4.23 7.57 -7.77
N LEU A 220 3.52 6.46 -7.51
CA LEU A 220 2.91 5.65 -8.57
C LEU A 220 1.87 6.45 -9.37
N THR A 221 1.08 7.33 -8.72
CA THR A 221 0.17 8.22 -9.46
C THR A 221 0.90 9.26 -10.30
N MET A 222 2.02 9.78 -9.82
CA MET A 222 2.89 10.68 -10.61
C MET A 222 3.53 9.95 -11.81
N ALA A 223 3.69 8.62 -11.71
CA ALA A 223 4.09 7.75 -12.80
C ALA A 223 2.93 7.37 -13.75
N GLY A 224 1.72 7.88 -13.50
CA GLY A 224 0.54 7.73 -14.35
C GLY A 224 -0.47 6.67 -13.90
N ALA A 225 -0.31 6.07 -12.72
CA ALA A 225 -1.29 5.12 -12.20
C ALA A 225 -2.55 5.83 -11.65
N GLU A 226 -3.74 5.52 -12.17
CA GLU A 226 -4.99 5.97 -11.54
C GLU A 226 -5.25 5.21 -10.22
N PRO A 227 -5.59 5.90 -9.12
CA PRO A 227 -6.05 5.25 -7.89
C PRO A 227 -7.45 4.66 -8.04
N LEU A 228 -7.54 3.33 -7.92
CA LEU A 228 -8.76 2.54 -7.94
C LEU A 228 -8.97 1.85 -6.57
N PHE A 229 -10.23 1.71 -6.16
CA PHE A 229 -10.56 1.12 -4.85
C PHE A 229 -11.62 0.03 -4.97
N ILE A 230 -11.28 -1.19 -4.49
CA ILE A 230 -12.19 -2.35 -4.54
C ILE A 230 -13.35 -2.22 -3.53
N GLY A 231 -13.20 -1.39 -2.50
CA GLY A 231 -14.28 -1.06 -1.55
C GLY A 231 -15.45 -0.24 -2.13
N GLY A 232 -15.36 0.21 -3.40
CA GLY A 232 -16.38 1.01 -4.08
C GLY A 232 -16.21 2.52 -3.92
N SER A 233 -16.94 3.28 -4.73
CA SER A 233 -16.83 4.76 -4.85
C SER A 233 -18.05 5.51 -4.32
N GLU A 234 -18.51 5.18 -3.12
CA GLU A 234 -19.64 5.91 -2.52
C GLU A 234 -19.12 7.13 -1.76
N TYR A 235 -19.31 8.31 -2.35
CA TYR A 235 -19.17 9.59 -1.68
C TYR A 235 -20.54 10.07 -1.20
N GLN A 236 -20.66 10.41 0.08
CA GLN A 236 -21.86 11.01 0.63
C GLN A 236 -21.48 12.32 1.31
N GLU A 237 -21.87 13.44 0.69
CA GLU A 237 -21.54 14.82 1.14
C GLU A 237 -21.97 15.09 2.58
N ASN A 238 -23.07 14.48 3.03
CA ASN A 238 -23.61 14.68 4.37
C ASN A 238 -22.66 14.24 5.48
N PHE A 239 -21.71 13.34 5.19
CA PHE A 239 -20.84 12.80 6.21
C PHE A 239 -19.69 13.71 6.61
N ASN A 240 -19.58 14.93 6.06
CA ASN A 240 -18.45 15.85 6.20
C ASN A 240 -17.25 15.43 5.33
N ARG A 241 -16.56 16.39 4.71
CA ARG A 241 -15.35 16.18 3.88
C ARG A 241 -14.11 15.80 4.69
N ASP A 242 -14.29 15.74 6.01
CA ASP A 242 -13.24 15.77 7.03
C ASP A 242 -13.22 14.48 7.89
N VAL A 243 -13.78 13.37 7.37
CA VAL A 243 -14.03 12.15 8.15
C VAL A 243 -12.81 11.24 8.29
N SER A 244 -12.75 10.58 9.45
CA SER A 244 -11.78 9.54 9.80
C SER A 244 -11.66 8.37 8.82
N TYR A 245 -10.48 7.74 8.81
CA TYR A 245 -10.17 6.49 8.13
C TYR A 245 -11.06 5.31 8.56
N ASP A 246 -11.43 5.24 9.85
CA ASP A 246 -12.16 4.12 10.43
C ASP A 246 -13.68 4.27 10.31
N ALA A 247 -14.16 5.51 10.33
CA ALA A 247 -15.59 5.78 10.39
C ALA A 247 -16.28 5.49 9.05
N LEU A 248 -15.72 5.94 7.92
CA LEU A 248 -16.31 5.78 6.59
C LEU A 248 -15.25 5.56 5.50
N PRO A 249 -14.70 4.35 5.38
CA PRO A 249 -13.63 4.04 4.43
C PRO A 249 -13.97 4.33 2.95
N LYS A 250 -15.22 4.07 2.54
CA LYS A 250 -15.70 4.35 1.18
C LYS A 250 -15.66 5.85 0.85
N HIS A 251 -15.95 6.69 1.85
CA HIS A 251 -15.92 8.14 1.71
C HIS A 251 -14.50 8.62 1.38
N ASN A 252 -13.49 8.16 2.13
CA ASN A 252 -12.10 8.53 1.91
C ASN A 252 -11.59 8.13 0.53
N SER A 253 -11.88 6.89 0.11
CA SER A 253 -11.56 6.41 -1.25
C SER A 253 -12.17 7.32 -2.31
N ALA A 254 -13.41 7.78 -2.11
CA ALA A 254 -14.07 8.66 -3.06
C ALA A 254 -13.47 10.09 -3.08
N ILE A 255 -13.10 10.66 -1.93
CA ILE A 255 -12.35 11.93 -1.87
C ILE A 255 -11.04 11.80 -2.65
N VAL A 256 -10.29 10.71 -2.44
CA VAL A 256 -9.01 10.49 -3.16
C VAL A 256 -9.23 10.49 -4.67
N ARG A 257 -10.26 9.77 -5.17
CA ARG A 257 -10.58 9.77 -6.60
C ARG A 257 -11.00 11.14 -7.11
N GLU A 258 -11.76 11.90 -6.34
CA GLU A 258 -12.17 13.26 -6.71
C GLU A 258 -10.95 14.19 -6.82
N GLN A 259 -10.07 14.18 -5.81
CA GLN A 259 -8.86 15.00 -5.80
C GLN A 259 -7.89 14.62 -6.92
N TYR A 260 -7.78 13.33 -7.24
CA TYR A 260 -7.02 12.86 -8.40
C TYR A 260 -7.56 13.43 -9.72
N ARG A 261 -8.88 13.41 -9.93
CA ARG A 261 -9.51 14.00 -11.14
C ARG A 261 -9.29 15.51 -11.19
N ARG A 262 -9.48 16.21 -10.08
CA ARG A 262 -9.19 17.66 -9.98
C ARG A 262 -7.73 17.97 -10.32
N MET A 263 -6.79 17.10 -9.91
CA MET A 263 -5.39 17.24 -10.29
C MET A 263 -5.22 17.14 -11.82
N LEU A 264 -5.78 16.12 -12.46
CA LEU A 264 -5.71 15.94 -13.91
C LEU A 264 -6.31 17.12 -14.68
N ASP A 265 -7.43 17.68 -14.19
CA ASP A 265 -8.15 18.77 -14.86
C ASP A 265 -7.54 20.17 -14.59
N SER A 266 -6.55 20.28 -13.72
CA SER A 266 -6.05 21.58 -13.23
C SER A 266 -5.08 22.31 -14.15
N ASP A 267 -4.63 21.68 -15.24
CA ASP A 267 -3.62 22.21 -16.16
C ASP A 267 -2.37 22.75 -15.41
N GLY A 268 -1.83 21.94 -14.50
CA GLY A 268 -0.65 22.27 -13.70
C GLY A 268 -0.90 23.15 -12.47
N ARG A 269 -2.13 23.61 -12.22
CA ARG A 269 -2.46 24.54 -11.12
C ARG A 269 -2.98 23.88 -9.86
N TYR A 270 -3.04 22.55 -9.80
CA TYR A 270 -3.59 21.85 -8.64
C TYR A 270 -2.72 22.07 -7.39
N VAL A 271 -3.40 22.50 -6.33
CA VAL A 271 -2.84 22.65 -5.00
C VAL A 271 -3.64 21.74 -4.07
N GLN A 272 -3.01 20.65 -3.64
CA GLN A 272 -3.60 19.82 -2.60
C GLN A 272 -3.63 20.56 -1.26
N MET A 273 -4.81 20.57 -0.65
CA MET A 273 -5.02 21.02 0.73
C MET A 273 -4.99 19.82 1.68
N PRO A 274 -4.39 19.94 2.87
CA PRO A 274 -4.49 18.92 3.91
C PRO A 274 -5.95 18.74 4.34
N VAL A 275 -6.34 17.50 4.60
CA VAL A 275 -7.66 17.12 5.14
C VAL A 275 -7.50 16.87 6.64
N PRO A 276 -8.44 17.19 7.54
CA PRO A 276 -8.18 17.01 8.97
C PRO A 276 -8.22 15.54 9.38
N TYR A 277 -7.43 15.16 10.39
CA TYR A 277 -7.59 13.88 11.08
C TYR A 277 -8.67 14.01 12.15
N VAL A 278 -9.85 13.49 11.87
CA VAL A 278 -10.87 13.27 12.89
C VAL A 278 -10.83 11.80 13.32
N THR A 279 -10.78 11.51 14.61
CA THR A 279 -10.87 10.14 15.16
C THR A 279 -12.22 9.95 15.86
N GLY A 280 -12.73 8.72 15.90
CA GLY A 280 -13.89 8.35 16.73
C GLY A 280 -15.14 7.95 15.95
N SER A 281 -16.24 7.71 16.70
CA SER A 281 -17.55 7.43 16.12
C SER A 281 -18.01 8.58 15.22
N LEU A 282 -18.95 8.30 14.32
CA LEU A 282 -19.59 9.31 13.48
C LEU A 282 -20.06 10.53 14.31
N GLU A 283 -20.57 10.26 15.51
CA GLU A 283 -21.04 11.24 16.49
C GLU A 283 -19.92 12.14 17.03
N ASN A 284 -18.76 11.57 17.35
CA ASN A 284 -17.58 12.33 17.78
C ASN A 284 -17.03 13.20 16.64
N ALA A 285 -17.11 12.71 15.39
CA ALA A 285 -16.68 13.48 14.23
C ALA A 285 -17.57 14.70 13.97
N TYR A 286 -18.89 14.58 14.16
CA TYR A 286 -19.80 15.72 14.09
C TYR A 286 -19.56 16.76 15.19
N GLN A 287 -19.18 16.32 16.39
CA GLN A 287 -18.93 17.22 17.53
C GLN A 287 -17.59 17.98 17.41
N ALA A 288 -16.61 17.45 16.67
CA ALA A 288 -15.25 18.00 16.63
C ALA A 288 -15.12 19.37 15.92
N GLY A 289 -16.14 19.83 15.18
CA GLY A 289 -16.24 21.23 14.71
C GLY A 289 -14.99 21.76 14.00
N VAL A 290 -14.31 20.93 13.19
CA VAL A 290 -12.98 21.26 12.67
C VAL A 290 -13.07 22.41 11.66
N SER A 291 -12.60 23.59 12.07
CA SER A 291 -12.44 24.77 11.21
C SER A 291 -10.96 25.00 10.89
N PHE A 292 -10.66 25.35 9.65
CA PHE A 292 -9.31 25.75 9.23
C PHE A 292 -9.15 27.27 9.24
N GLU A 293 -8.02 27.75 9.78
CA GLU A 293 -7.36 28.95 9.26
C GLU A 293 -6.41 28.51 8.14
N LEU A 294 -6.57 29.12 6.95
CA LEU A 294 -5.77 28.86 5.74
C LEU A 294 -4.38 29.49 5.83
#